data_AF-A0A426ZPN3-F1
#
_entry.id   AF-A0A426ZPN3-F1
#
_cell.length_a   1.000
_cell.length_b   1.000
_cell.length_c   1.000
_cell.angle_alpha   90.00
_cell.angle_beta   90.00
_cell.angle_gamma   90.00
#
_symmetry.space_group_name_H-M   'P 1'
#
loop_
_entity.id
_entity.type
_entity.pdbx_description
1 polymer ?
#
loop_
_entity_poly.entity_id
_entity_poly.type
_entity_poly.pdbx_seq_one_letter_code
_entity_poly.pdbx_strand_id
1 'polypeptide(L)'
;MQSFPRVTDYLRSGLYRWSGDAAKFEGDAYIEVVCSPNNPDGSIRKAVLKSGNGKTIHDLAYYWPQYTPITGAADHDIMLFTVSKLSGHAGTRLGWALVKDVEVAKKMVKFMELNTIGVSTDSQLRAANILKAISDGYERPDLQANPNLKMFEFGRRLLSMRWQKLREAVKASCIFTLPDFEAVHCEFTGETTETCPGTPLTYLMY
;
A
#
# COMPACT_ATOMS: atom_id res chain seq x y z
N MET A 1 -10.62 0.27 -4.70
CA MET A 1 -11.60 -0.02 -3.62
C MET A 1 -12.42 -1.27 -3.97
N GLN A 2 -11.86 -2.49 -3.97
CA GLN A 2 -12.56 -3.69 -4.51
C GLN A 2 -12.79 -4.86 -3.54
N SER A 3 -12.18 -4.90 -2.35
CA SER A 3 -12.28 -6.07 -1.46
C SER A 3 -12.97 -5.81 -0.11
N PHE A 4 -12.82 -4.63 0.50
CA PHE A 4 -13.30 -4.41 1.89
C PHE A 4 -14.81 -4.63 2.07
N PRO A 5 -15.71 -4.05 1.26
CA PRO A 5 -17.15 -4.31 1.42
C PRO A 5 -17.46 -5.81 1.32
N ARG A 6 -16.86 -6.48 0.32
CA ARG A 6 -17.10 -7.91 0.06
C ARG A 6 -16.64 -8.79 1.22
N VAL A 7 -15.48 -8.52 1.81
CA VAL A 7 -14.93 -9.30 2.92
C VAL A 7 -15.74 -9.05 4.19
N THR A 8 -16.04 -7.79 4.49
CA THR A 8 -16.82 -7.41 5.67
C THR A 8 -18.22 -8.03 5.64
N ASP A 9 -18.90 -7.97 4.50
CA ASP A 9 -20.25 -8.51 4.33
C ASP A 9 -20.27 -10.04 4.28
N TYR A 10 -19.17 -10.67 3.86
CA TYR A 10 -19.03 -12.13 3.82
C TYR A 10 -18.89 -12.74 5.23
N LEU A 11 -18.07 -12.14 6.09
CA LEU A 11 -17.78 -12.70 7.42
C LEU A 11 -18.98 -12.68 8.38
N ARG A 12 -19.97 -11.80 8.16
CA ARG A 12 -21.24 -11.70 8.91
C ARG A 12 -21.08 -11.89 10.43
N SER A 13 -20.10 -11.22 11.03
CA SER A 13 -19.70 -11.46 12.43
C SER A 13 -20.75 -11.07 13.47
N GLY A 14 -21.75 -10.24 13.11
CA GLY A 14 -22.68 -9.60 14.05
C GLY A 14 -22.06 -8.49 14.90
N LEU A 15 -20.72 -8.36 14.89
CA LEU A 15 -19.94 -7.40 15.70
C LEU A 15 -19.61 -6.12 14.95
N TYR A 16 -19.60 -6.17 13.61
CA TYR A 16 -19.35 -5.03 12.75
C TYR A 16 -20.15 -5.16 11.45
N ARG A 17 -20.33 -4.03 10.75
CA ARG A 17 -20.98 -3.96 9.43
C ARG A 17 -20.23 -2.99 8.52
N TRP A 18 -20.33 -3.18 7.22
CA TRP A 18 -19.87 -2.19 6.27
C TRP A 18 -20.78 -0.95 6.33
N SER A 19 -20.18 0.23 6.58
CA SER A 19 -20.92 1.49 6.74
C SER A 19 -20.66 2.50 5.62
N GLY A 20 -20.00 2.08 4.53
CA GLY A 20 -19.82 2.92 3.34
C GLY A 20 -18.63 3.87 3.40
N ASP A 21 -18.81 5.02 2.74
CA ASP A 21 -17.79 6.06 2.59
C ASP A 21 -17.52 6.77 3.92
N ALA A 22 -16.25 6.76 4.36
CA ALA A 22 -15.83 7.39 5.60
C ALA A 22 -16.13 8.91 5.62
N ALA A 23 -16.10 9.59 4.46
CA ALA A 23 -16.43 11.01 4.37
C ALA A 23 -17.91 11.32 4.65
N LYS A 24 -18.79 10.30 4.58
CA LYS A 24 -20.24 10.43 4.80
C LYS A 24 -20.72 9.67 6.04
N PHE A 25 -19.79 9.12 6.81
CA PHE A 25 -20.13 8.33 7.98
C PHE A 25 -20.52 9.23 9.14
N GLU A 26 -21.69 8.96 9.74
CA GLU A 26 -22.19 9.61 10.94
C GLU A 26 -22.14 8.62 12.10
N GLY A 27 -21.39 8.95 13.14
CA GLY A 27 -21.22 8.12 14.33
C GLY A 27 -19.85 8.29 14.97
N ASP A 28 -19.70 7.75 16.16
CA ASP A 28 -18.47 7.87 16.97
C ASP A 28 -17.68 6.55 17.05
N ALA A 29 -18.34 5.40 16.90
CA ALA A 29 -17.71 4.08 16.89
C ALA A 29 -17.55 3.55 15.46
N TYR A 30 -16.31 3.45 14.99
CA TYR A 30 -15.98 3.00 13.64
C TYR A 30 -14.59 2.36 13.53
N ILE A 31 -14.38 1.66 12.41
CA ILE A 31 -13.06 1.26 11.93
C ILE A 31 -12.90 1.85 10.53
N GLU A 32 -12.04 2.86 10.40
CA GLU A 32 -11.71 3.47 9.12
C GLU A 32 -10.52 2.74 8.50
N VAL A 33 -10.67 2.31 7.24
CA VAL A 33 -9.57 1.71 6.46
C VAL A 33 -9.02 2.76 5.50
N VAL A 34 -7.79 3.20 5.76
CA VAL A 34 -7.11 4.25 5.00
C VAL A 34 -6.10 3.60 4.06
N CYS A 35 -6.36 3.61 2.76
CA CYS A 35 -5.39 3.14 1.76
C CYS A 35 -4.49 4.30 1.33
N SER A 36 -3.18 4.21 1.55
CA SER A 36 -2.24 5.28 1.22
C SER A 36 -0.90 4.70 0.75
N PRO A 37 -0.52 4.86 -0.54
CA PRO A 37 -1.31 5.40 -1.65
C PRO A 37 -2.61 4.63 -1.88
N ASN A 38 -3.67 5.34 -2.24
CA ASN A 38 -4.97 4.77 -2.48
C ASN A 38 -5.03 3.96 -3.78
N ASN A 39 -5.92 2.97 -3.81
CA ASN A 39 -6.24 2.21 -5.01
C ASN A 39 -7.70 2.49 -5.38
N PRO A 40 -8.01 3.03 -6.58
CA PRO A 40 -7.15 3.00 -7.77
C PRO A 40 -6.38 4.30 -8.09
N ASP A 41 -6.67 5.42 -7.42
CA ASP A 41 -6.18 6.74 -7.85
C ASP A 41 -4.75 7.10 -7.43
N GLY A 42 -4.07 6.29 -6.61
CA GLY A 42 -2.70 6.54 -6.14
C GLY A 42 -2.51 7.74 -5.22
N SER A 43 -3.58 8.40 -4.79
CA SER A 43 -3.50 9.56 -3.90
C SER A 43 -3.01 9.17 -2.51
N ILE A 44 -2.19 10.03 -1.89
CA ILE A 44 -1.84 9.89 -0.47
C ILE A 44 -3.07 10.27 0.37
N ARG A 45 -3.51 9.36 1.24
CA ARG A 45 -4.69 9.52 2.09
C ARG A 45 -4.30 9.61 3.57
N LYS A 46 -5.15 10.29 4.32
CA LYS A 46 -5.15 10.35 5.78
C LYS A 46 -6.54 10.00 6.26
N ALA A 47 -6.65 9.56 7.52
CA ALA A 47 -7.94 9.34 8.15
C ALA A 47 -8.80 10.61 8.11
N VAL A 48 -10.08 10.48 7.74
CA VAL A 48 -11.03 11.59 7.65
C VAL A 48 -11.95 11.67 8.87
N LEU A 49 -12.19 10.54 9.55
CA LEU A 49 -13.02 10.50 10.74
C LEU A 49 -12.20 10.83 11.98
N LYS A 50 -12.81 11.59 12.91
CA LYS A 50 -12.17 12.05 14.14
C LYS A 50 -13.07 11.77 15.34
N SER A 51 -12.87 10.63 15.99
CA SER A 51 -13.53 10.22 17.24
C SER A 51 -12.55 9.43 18.10
N GLY A 52 -12.60 9.64 19.42
CA GLY A 52 -11.83 8.84 20.38
C GLY A 52 -12.30 7.37 20.46
N ASN A 53 -13.54 7.09 20.04
CA ASN A 53 -14.11 5.74 19.97
C ASN A 53 -13.83 5.05 18.62
N GLY A 54 -13.22 5.78 17.67
CA GLY A 54 -12.85 5.26 16.36
C GLY A 54 -11.49 4.57 16.36
N LYS A 55 -11.28 3.69 15.36
CA LYS A 55 -9.99 3.06 15.07
C LYS A 55 -9.64 3.24 13.60
N THR A 56 -8.35 3.31 13.29
CA THR A 56 -7.85 3.45 11.92
C THR A 56 -6.91 2.31 11.57
N ILE A 57 -7.09 1.71 10.41
CA ILE A 57 -6.19 0.73 9.81
C ILE A 57 -5.61 1.35 8.54
N HIS A 58 -4.30 1.52 8.49
CA HIS A 58 -3.61 2.07 7.31
C HIS A 58 -3.11 0.92 6.43
N ASP A 59 -3.70 0.77 5.26
CA ASP A 59 -3.21 -0.11 4.21
C ASP A 59 -2.13 0.62 3.39
N LEU A 60 -0.88 0.24 3.64
CA LEU A 60 0.33 0.81 3.04
C LEU A 60 0.93 -0.14 2.00
N ALA A 61 0.12 -1.01 1.39
CA ALA A 61 0.59 -1.95 0.37
C ALA A 61 1.38 -1.29 -0.77
N TYR A 62 1.01 -0.08 -1.16
CA TYR A 62 1.66 0.68 -2.23
C TYR A 62 2.65 1.76 -1.73
N TYR A 63 2.91 1.86 -0.42
CA TYR A 63 3.81 2.89 0.14
C TYR A 63 5.28 2.48 -0.02
N TRP A 64 5.73 2.40 -1.27
CA TRP A 64 7.09 2.02 -1.67
C TRP A 64 7.61 2.99 -2.75
N PRO A 65 8.94 3.23 -2.83
CA PRO A 65 9.51 4.25 -3.73
C PRO A 65 9.23 4.02 -5.23
N GLN A 66 8.88 2.80 -5.63
CA GLN A 66 8.45 2.52 -7.01
C GLN A 66 7.12 3.17 -7.38
N TYR A 67 6.22 3.37 -6.41
CA TYR A 67 4.86 3.86 -6.65
C TYR A 67 4.68 5.32 -6.28
N THR A 68 5.32 5.76 -5.20
CA THR A 68 5.13 7.10 -4.63
C THR A 68 6.44 7.60 -4.02
N PRO A 69 6.68 8.92 -4.03
CA PRO A 69 7.69 9.53 -3.17
C PRO A 69 7.47 9.15 -1.70
N ILE A 70 8.54 8.81 -1.00
CA ILE A 70 8.52 8.61 0.46
C ILE A 70 8.78 9.97 1.10
N THR A 71 7.74 10.60 1.64
CA THR A 71 7.83 11.95 2.24
C THR A 71 8.09 11.93 3.75
N GLY A 72 8.27 10.73 4.31
CA GLY A 72 8.51 10.50 5.73
C GLY A 72 8.20 9.06 6.13
N ALA A 73 8.74 8.65 7.29
CA ALA A 73 8.36 7.40 7.91
C ALA A 73 6.88 7.41 8.32
N ALA A 74 6.11 6.40 7.89
CA ALA A 74 4.72 6.26 8.30
C ALA A 74 4.65 5.90 9.79
N ASP A 75 3.77 6.57 10.53
CA ASP A 75 3.62 6.38 11.97
C ASP A 75 2.14 6.30 12.36
N HIS A 76 1.52 5.14 12.12
CA HIS A 76 0.11 4.89 12.44
C HIS A 76 -0.05 3.72 13.42
N ASP A 77 -1.21 3.64 14.08
CA ASP A 77 -1.48 2.62 15.09
C ASP A 77 -1.47 1.18 14.54
N ILE A 78 -2.02 1.02 13.33
CA ILE A 78 -2.07 -0.25 12.60
C ILE A 78 -1.65 0.05 11.16
N MET A 79 -0.54 -0.51 10.72
CA MET A 79 -0.01 -0.38 9.37
C MET A 79 0.10 -1.74 8.70
N LEU A 80 -0.48 -1.90 7.52
CA LEU A 80 -0.48 -3.15 6.75
C LEU A 80 0.43 -3.05 5.53
N PHE A 81 1.21 -4.10 5.30
CA PHE A 81 2.13 -4.20 4.16
C PHE A 81 2.05 -5.59 3.52
N THR A 82 2.52 -5.72 2.28
CA THR A 82 2.54 -7.00 1.57
C THR A 82 3.73 -7.15 0.63
N VAL A 83 4.27 -8.38 0.57
CA VAL A 83 5.28 -8.77 -0.42
C VAL A 83 4.73 -8.66 -1.85
N SER A 84 3.41 -8.80 -2.02
CA SER A 84 2.73 -8.78 -3.32
C SER A 84 3.00 -7.50 -4.12
N LYS A 85 3.00 -6.35 -3.44
CA LYS A 85 3.18 -5.03 -4.04
C LYS A 85 4.60 -4.50 -3.80
N LEU A 86 5.28 -4.96 -2.76
CA LEU A 86 6.69 -4.67 -2.57
C LEU A 86 7.56 -5.25 -3.70
N SER A 87 7.49 -6.56 -3.95
CA SER A 87 8.45 -7.26 -4.84
C SER A 87 7.78 -8.06 -5.96
N GLY A 88 6.47 -7.94 -6.14
CA GLY A 88 5.72 -8.66 -7.18
C GLY A 88 5.41 -10.13 -6.86
N HIS A 89 5.79 -10.63 -5.68
CA HIS A 89 5.58 -12.03 -5.29
C HIS A 89 4.18 -12.28 -4.70
N ALA A 90 3.14 -11.93 -5.46
CA ALA A 90 1.75 -12.05 -5.00
C ALA A 90 1.32 -13.49 -4.66
N GLY A 91 1.96 -14.49 -5.28
CA GLY A 91 1.74 -15.91 -5.02
C GLY A 91 2.30 -16.41 -3.69
N THR A 92 3.21 -15.67 -3.05
CA THR A 92 3.72 -16.02 -1.70
C THR A 92 2.66 -15.83 -0.61
N ARG A 93 1.56 -15.11 -0.91
CA ARG A 93 0.44 -14.87 0.01
C ARG A 93 0.87 -14.34 1.39
N LEU A 94 1.93 -13.52 1.42
CA LEU A 94 2.49 -12.99 2.67
C LEU A 94 2.32 -11.46 2.76
N GLY A 95 1.83 -11.04 3.92
CA GLY A 95 1.78 -9.66 4.36
C GLY A 95 2.04 -9.61 5.85
N TRP A 96 2.26 -8.40 6.38
CA TRP A 96 2.52 -8.18 7.79
C TRP A 96 1.80 -6.93 8.26
N ALA A 97 1.59 -6.86 9.57
CA ALA A 97 1.03 -5.71 10.24
C ALA A 97 2.02 -5.20 11.29
N LEU A 98 2.25 -3.88 11.33
CA LEU A 98 2.88 -3.21 12.46
C LEU A 98 1.76 -2.63 13.32
N VAL A 99 1.72 -3.02 14.59
CA VAL A 99 0.62 -2.73 15.50
C VAL A 99 1.18 -2.17 16.80
N LYS A 100 0.80 -0.93 17.15
CA LYS A 100 1.26 -0.27 18.38
C LYS A 100 0.57 -0.82 19.64
N ASP A 101 -0.72 -1.07 19.56
CA ASP A 101 -1.52 -1.58 20.68
C ASP A 101 -1.33 -3.10 20.86
N VAL A 102 -0.72 -3.49 21.97
CA VAL A 102 -0.42 -4.89 22.30
C VAL A 102 -1.68 -5.76 22.41
N GLU A 103 -2.81 -5.22 22.86
CA GLU A 103 -4.05 -5.98 23.00
C GLU A 103 -4.71 -6.20 21.64
N VAL A 104 -4.59 -5.24 20.72
CA VAL A 104 -4.96 -5.45 19.32
C VAL A 104 -4.08 -6.50 18.67
N ALA A 105 -2.75 -6.43 18.86
CA ALA A 105 -1.81 -7.39 18.32
C ALA A 105 -2.10 -8.82 18.80
N LYS A 106 -2.37 -9.02 20.09
CA LYS A 106 -2.77 -10.32 20.66
C LYS A 106 -4.06 -10.86 20.01
N LYS A 107 -5.07 -10.01 19.82
CA LYS A 107 -6.31 -10.40 19.14
C LYS A 107 -6.06 -10.81 17.68
N MET A 108 -5.18 -10.11 16.97
CA MET A 108 -4.79 -10.48 15.59
C MET A 108 -4.06 -11.83 15.54
N VAL A 109 -3.11 -12.07 16.47
CA VAL A 109 -2.44 -13.38 16.59
C VAL A 109 -3.46 -14.47 16.87
N LYS A 110 -4.38 -14.24 17.81
CA LYS A 110 -5.41 -15.22 18.14
C LYS A 110 -6.32 -15.54 16.96
N PHE A 111 -6.68 -14.52 16.17
CA PHE A 111 -7.43 -14.72 14.93
C PHE A 111 -6.65 -15.58 13.93
N MET A 112 -5.36 -15.34 13.72
CA MET A 112 -4.53 -16.15 12.82
C MET A 112 -4.41 -17.61 13.29
N GLU A 113 -4.23 -17.84 14.59
CA GLU A 113 -4.21 -19.19 15.17
C GLU A 113 -5.51 -19.95 14.88
N LEU A 114 -6.65 -19.31 15.11
CA LEU A 114 -7.97 -19.94 14.95
C LEU A 114 -8.34 -20.20 13.49
N ASN A 115 -7.88 -19.38 12.55
CA ASN A 115 -8.27 -19.50 11.14
C ASN A 115 -7.33 -20.39 10.32
N THR A 116 -6.03 -20.25 10.49
CA THR A 116 -5.04 -20.88 9.60
C THR A 116 -3.89 -21.58 10.33
N ILE A 117 -3.90 -21.59 11.68
CA ILE A 117 -2.80 -22.10 12.50
C ILE A 117 -1.47 -21.42 12.11
N GLY A 118 -1.55 -20.12 11.83
CA GLY A 118 -0.42 -19.31 11.39
C GLY A 118 -0.24 -19.23 9.87
N VAL A 119 1.01 -19.00 9.44
CA VAL A 119 1.40 -18.76 8.04
C VAL A 119 2.42 -19.81 7.61
N SER A 120 2.31 -20.29 6.37
CA SER A 120 3.25 -21.26 5.77
C SER A 120 4.73 -20.88 6.01
N THR A 121 5.49 -21.81 6.58
CA THR A 121 6.95 -21.66 6.82
C THR A 121 7.70 -21.38 5.52
N ASP A 122 7.35 -22.06 4.42
CA ASP A 122 7.95 -21.82 3.10
C ASP A 122 7.72 -20.39 2.62
N SER A 123 6.51 -19.87 2.85
CA SER A 123 6.17 -18.49 2.50
C SER A 123 6.98 -17.50 3.32
N GLN A 124 7.16 -17.76 4.63
CA GLN A 124 8.01 -16.95 5.51
C GLN A 124 9.48 -16.98 5.07
N LEU A 125 10.05 -18.16 4.81
CA LEU A 125 11.44 -18.31 4.38
C LEU A 125 11.70 -17.62 3.04
N ARG A 126 10.79 -17.79 2.07
CA ARG A 126 10.88 -17.12 0.77
C ARG A 126 10.81 -15.61 0.91
N ALA A 127 9.88 -15.09 1.71
CA ALA A 127 9.76 -13.66 1.96
C ALA A 127 10.99 -13.09 2.67
N ALA A 128 11.53 -13.78 3.67
CA ALA A 128 12.74 -13.38 4.38
C ALA A 128 13.95 -13.25 3.42
N ASN A 129 14.14 -14.23 2.52
CA ASN A 129 15.20 -14.16 1.52
C ASN A 129 15.02 -13.00 0.53
N ILE A 130 13.79 -12.73 0.10
CA ILE A 130 13.49 -11.59 -0.79
C ILE A 130 13.76 -10.27 -0.09
N LEU A 131 13.26 -10.10 1.15
CA LEU A 131 13.46 -8.89 1.94
C LEU A 131 14.95 -8.64 2.21
N LYS A 132 15.68 -9.72 2.53
CA LYS A 132 17.14 -9.66 2.70
C LYS A 132 17.84 -9.19 1.43
N ALA A 133 17.53 -9.78 0.27
CA ALA A 133 18.14 -9.37 -0.99
C ALA A 133 17.84 -7.91 -1.35
N ILE A 134 16.63 -7.43 -1.05
CA ILE A 134 16.26 -6.02 -1.24
C ILE A 134 17.09 -5.13 -0.29
N SER A 135 17.10 -5.41 1.01
CA SER A 135 17.84 -4.63 2.02
C SER A 135 19.35 -4.64 1.73
N ASP A 136 19.93 -5.79 1.43
CA ASP A 136 21.35 -5.94 1.05
C ASP A 136 21.72 -5.04 -0.13
N GLY A 137 20.83 -4.87 -1.12
CA GLY A 137 21.04 -3.98 -2.27
C GLY A 137 21.13 -2.48 -1.93
N TYR A 138 20.63 -2.07 -0.75
CA TYR A 138 20.67 -0.67 -0.28
C TYR A 138 21.61 -0.46 0.92
N GLU A 139 21.79 -1.45 1.78
CA GLU A 139 22.53 -1.30 3.04
C GLU A 139 23.98 -1.78 2.95
N ARG A 140 24.30 -2.73 2.05
CA ARG A 140 25.66 -3.27 1.95
C ARG A 140 26.56 -2.42 1.04
N PRO A 141 27.67 -1.87 1.55
CA PRO A 141 28.56 -1.00 0.76
C PRO A 141 29.11 -1.67 -0.50
N ASP A 142 29.40 -2.96 -0.45
CA ASP A 142 29.97 -3.70 -1.59
C ASP A 142 28.96 -3.99 -2.70
N LEU A 143 27.65 -3.95 -2.39
CA LEU A 143 26.56 -4.16 -3.34
C LEU A 143 25.91 -2.85 -3.80
N GLN A 144 25.97 -1.79 -3.00
CA GLN A 144 25.39 -0.48 -3.29
C GLN A 144 25.90 0.14 -4.60
N ALA A 145 27.15 -0.14 -4.97
CA ALA A 145 27.75 0.35 -6.22
C ALA A 145 27.12 -0.29 -7.47
N ASN A 146 26.38 -1.39 -7.32
CA ASN A 146 25.73 -2.07 -8.43
C ASN A 146 24.26 -1.59 -8.59
N PRO A 147 23.96 -0.72 -9.57
CA PRO A 147 22.61 -0.20 -9.77
C PRO A 147 21.60 -1.30 -10.13
N ASN A 148 22.05 -2.45 -10.64
CA ASN A 148 21.16 -3.56 -10.97
C ASN A 148 20.59 -4.28 -9.75
N LEU A 149 21.16 -4.07 -8.56
CA LEU A 149 20.67 -4.65 -7.30
C LEU A 149 19.65 -3.76 -6.58
N LYS A 150 19.42 -2.55 -7.10
CA LYS A 150 18.51 -1.57 -6.48
C LYS A 150 17.08 -1.73 -7.01
N MET A 151 16.33 -2.62 -6.35
CA MET A 151 14.96 -2.99 -6.78
C MET A 151 14.01 -1.79 -6.91
N PHE A 152 13.96 -0.90 -5.92
CA PHE A 152 13.14 0.31 -5.95
C PHE A 152 13.48 1.27 -7.10
N GLU A 153 14.78 1.49 -7.39
CA GLU A 153 15.19 2.30 -8.55
C GLU A 153 14.74 1.64 -9.87
N PHE A 154 14.93 0.32 -10.00
CA PHE A 154 14.43 -0.44 -11.15
C PHE A 154 12.91 -0.29 -11.32
N GLY A 155 12.16 -0.49 -10.23
CA GLY A 155 10.70 -0.41 -10.21
C GLY A 155 10.20 0.99 -10.58
N ARG A 156 10.80 2.02 -9.99
CA ARG A 156 10.48 3.42 -10.28
C ARG A 156 10.74 3.76 -11.74
N ARG A 157 11.93 3.46 -12.27
CA ARG A 157 12.26 3.68 -13.70
C ARG A 157 11.24 3.01 -14.62
N LEU A 158 10.88 1.76 -14.34
CA LEU A 158 9.93 1.01 -15.16
C LEU A 158 8.52 1.63 -15.10
N LEU A 159 8.05 2.02 -13.92
CA LEU A 159 6.73 2.63 -13.76
C LEU A 159 6.67 4.04 -14.37
N SER A 160 7.71 4.86 -14.20
CA SER A 160 7.80 6.18 -14.85
C SER A 160 7.74 6.06 -16.37
N MET A 161 8.50 5.13 -16.98
CA MET A 161 8.41 4.89 -18.42
C MET A 161 7.01 4.46 -18.88
N ARG A 162 6.32 3.60 -18.11
CA ARG A 162 4.96 3.16 -18.43
C ARG A 162 3.97 4.32 -18.34
N TRP A 163 4.06 5.13 -17.28
CA TRP A 163 3.20 6.29 -17.08
C TRP A 163 3.42 7.37 -18.13
N GLN A 164 4.65 7.61 -18.55
CA GLN A 164 4.95 8.52 -19.66
C GLN A 164 4.23 8.08 -20.95
N LYS A 165 4.40 6.81 -21.36
CA LYS A 165 3.73 6.27 -22.55
C LYS A 165 2.21 6.33 -22.46
N LEU A 166 1.66 6.07 -21.26
CA LEU A 166 0.23 6.16 -21.03
C LEU A 166 -0.29 7.59 -21.16
N ARG A 167 0.41 8.58 -20.56
CA ARG A 167 0.06 10.00 -20.67
C ARG A 167 0.11 10.48 -22.12
N GLU A 168 1.13 10.07 -22.88
CA GLU A 168 1.25 10.36 -24.32
C GLU A 168 0.05 9.80 -25.12
N ALA A 169 -0.32 8.54 -24.88
CA ALA A 169 -1.46 7.91 -25.55
C ALA A 169 -2.80 8.56 -25.18
N VAL A 170 -3.02 8.86 -23.90
CA VAL A 170 -4.24 9.53 -23.43
C VAL A 170 -4.35 10.93 -24.02
N LYS A 171 -3.25 11.70 -24.00
CA LYS A 171 -3.20 13.04 -24.60
C LYS A 171 -3.49 13.01 -26.10
N ALA A 172 -2.98 12.02 -26.83
CA ALA A 172 -3.26 11.85 -28.26
C ALA A 172 -4.72 11.47 -28.54
N SER A 173 -5.37 10.76 -27.60
CA SER A 173 -6.76 10.34 -27.78
C SER A 173 -7.77 11.49 -27.67
N CYS A 174 -7.50 12.49 -26.82
CA CYS A 174 -8.46 13.53 -26.41
C CYS A 174 -9.81 12.98 -25.89
N ILE A 175 -9.87 11.71 -25.49
CA ILE A 175 -11.11 11.04 -25.02
C ILE A 175 -11.05 10.80 -23.50
N PHE A 176 -9.85 10.62 -22.96
CA PHE A 176 -9.64 10.29 -21.56
C PHE A 176 -8.84 11.37 -20.83
N THR A 177 -9.01 11.44 -19.51
CA THR A 177 -8.11 12.13 -18.60
C THR A 177 -7.47 11.14 -17.62
N LEU A 178 -6.30 11.51 -17.12
CA LEU A 178 -5.57 10.80 -16.09
C LEU A 178 -5.44 11.71 -14.87
N PRO A 179 -5.29 11.14 -13.65
CA PRO A 179 -4.93 11.93 -12.49
C PRO A 179 -3.56 12.59 -12.68
N ASP A 180 -3.48 13.85 -12.25
CA ASP A 180 -2.23 14.58 -12.14
C ASP A 180 -1.72 14.50 -10.70
N PHE A 181 -0.42 14.31 -10.58
CA PHE A 181 0.27 14.20 -9.30
C PHE A 181 1.36 15.25 -9.26
N GLU A 182 1.36 16.05 -8.19
CA GLU A 182 2.42 17.01 -7.95
C GLU A 182 3.73 16.26 -7.66
N ALA A 183 4.83 16.75 -8.25
CA ALA A 183 6.15 16.23 -7.96
C ALA A 183 6.59 16.70 -6.57
N VAL A 184 6.89 15.77 -5.67
CA VAL A 184 7.32 16.08 -4.30
C VAL A 184 8.67 15.45 -3.99
N HIS A 185 9.37 16.00 -3.01
CA HIS A 185 10.67 15.49 -2.58
C HIS A 185 10.52 14.11 -1.91
N CYS A 186 11.32 13.15 -2.37
CA CYS A 186 11.38 11.81 -1.82
C CYS A 186 12.61 11.69 -0.90
N GLU A 187 12.39 11.49 0.39
CA GLU A 187 13.46 11.30 1.39
C GLU A 187 14.28 10.03 1.11
N PHE A 188 13.68 9.00 0.51
CA PHE A 188 14.39 7.75 0.20
C PHE A 188 15.41 7.92 -0.93
N THR A 189 15.07 8.68 -1.98
CA THR A 189 15.95 8.85 -3.15
C THR A 189 16.70 10.18 -3.17
N GLY A 190 16.30 11.16 -2.36
CA GLY A 190 16.80 12.54 -2.40
C GLY A 190 16.36 13.34 -3.63
N GLU A 191 15.41 12.82 -4.42
CA GLU A 191 14.97 13.41 -5.68
C GLU A 191 13.52 13.91 -5.58
N THR A 192 13.19 14.94 -6.36
CA THR A 192 11.80 15.36 -6.57
C THR A 192 11.17 14.49 -7.66
N THR A 193 10.06 13.82 -7.34
CA THR A 193 9.41 12.88 -8.25
C THR A 193 7.91 12.86 -8.07
N GLU A 194 7.21 12.50 -9.14
CA GLU A 194 5.76 12.32 -9.12
C GLU A 194 5.38 10.90 -8.67
N THR A 195 4.16 10.76 -8.16
CA THR A 195 3.54 9.46 -7.92
C THR A 195 3.28 8.75 -9.26
N CYS A 196 3.66 7.47 -9.33
CA CYS A 196 3.40 6.56 -10.44
C CYS A 196 2.56 5.38 -9.93
N PRO A 197 1.22 5.50 -9.86
CA PRO A 197 0.36 4.49 -9.26
C PRO A 197 0.52 3.10 -9.89
N GLY A 198 0.35 2.05 -9.08
CA GLY A 198 0.47 0.66 -9.54
C GLY A 198 -0.66 0.18 -10.46
N THR A 199 -1.73 0.96 -10.58
CA THR A 199 -2.86 0.75 -11.51
C THR A 199 -3.29 2.10 -12.07
N PRO A 200 -3.52 2.23 -13.38
CA PRO A 200 -4.05 3.47 -13.95
C PRO A 200 -5.55 3.60 -13.67
N LEU A 201 -5.98 4.80 -13.30
CA LEU A 201 -7.39 5.19 -13.26
C LEU A 201 -7.61 6.25 -14.36
N THR A 202 -8.51 5.96 -15.29
CA THR A 202 -8.87 6.87 -16.39
C THR A 202 -10.31 7.34 -16.23
N TYR A 203 -10.57 8.58 -16.62
CA TYR A 203 -11.92 9.16 -16.69
C TYR A 203 -12.23 9.53 -18.13
N LEU A 204 -13.51 9.45 -18.53
CA LEU A 204 -13.97 9.91 -19.83
C LEU A 204 -14.15 11.43 -19.81
N MET A 205 -13.73 12.10 -20.89
CA MET A 205 -14.07 13.50 -21.14
C MET A 205 -15.48 13.55 -21.72
N TYR A 206 -16.46 13.99 -20.92
CA TYR A 206 -17.79 14.38 -21.39
C TYR A 206 -18.01 15.86 -21.08
#